data_AF-A0A4Y8R1R2-F1
#
_entry.id   AF-A0A4Y8R1R2-F1
#
_cell.length_a   1.000
_cell.length_b   1.000
_cell.length_c   1.000
_cell.angle_alpha   90.00
_cell.angle_beta   90.00
_cell.angle_gamma   90.00
#
_symmetry.space_group_name_H-M   'P 1'
#
loop_
_entity.id
_entity.type
_entity.pdbx_description
1 polymer ?
#
loop_
_entity_poly.entity_id
_entity_poly.type
_entity_poly.pdbx_seq_one_letter_code
_entity_poly.pdbx_strand_id
1 'polypeptide(L)'
;MFSFISRRVLAGLATLLVSTFAMYLLVDAAIRPYIFADLESSTKPNKAQLIAQRTADLDLDTPSVIRYFKWLGDFVTGDLGTAWQSGQSVSTLLQGAVISTIQLVAAATVLAVIFGVMVGIVSALRQYSTFDYLTIFVSFVLYSLPAFWVAVLLKQWGAIGFNDFLRDPNLSILVIVGIGAISGLLWSLAFGGTARRRLTVFGLGFAASALALLYLQLSGWWEKPNLGPVIIVVTGAALAFAITALVSGLKNRRALYASLTTVLIGVVVYFPIQSVLKQVDNWWIVLVLAVVTVGVGIGVGYAWGGPDKGVSARAAAITAFLVGSMVFVDKVMSVWPAYFGAPAINGRPIPTIGNSTPNLGGNFWVQVLDQYTHLLLPTIALVLIQFAGYTRYSRASMLEVMSQDYIRTARAKGLPERTVVMRHGFRNTLIPLATIVPIDVITLLGGAIITEKVFARPGMGLLFLNALQRGEIDPVMAYLVIVAALAIIANIVADLIYAALDPRIRVNA
;
A
#
# COMPACT_ATOMS: atom_id res chain seq x y z
N MET A 1 -32.15 6.59 3.07
CA MET A 1 -30.79 6.02 3.34
C MET A 1 -30.78 4.73 4.19
N PHE A 2 -31.44 4.67 5.37
CA PHE A 2 -31.48 3.46 6.21
C PHE A 2 -32.09 2.24 5.50
N SER A 3 -33.22 2.41 4.80
CA SER A 3 -33.87 1.35 4.01
C SER A 3 -32.97 0.77 2.90
N PHE A 4 -32.13 1.61 2.29
CA PHE A 4 -31.17 1.16 1.27
C PHE A 4 -30.06 0.30 1.89
N ILE A 5 -29.46 0.77 3.00
CA ILE A 5 -28.40 0.04 3.72
C ILE A 5 -28.96 -1.27 4.26
N SER A 6 -30.15 -1.28 4.86
CA SER A 6 -30.75 -2.50 5.42
C SER A 6 -31.04 -3.54 4.35
N ARG A 7 -31.62 -3.15 3.20
CA ARG A 7 -31.86 -4.06 2.07
C ARG A 7 -30.55 -4.66 1.56
N ARG A 8 -29.47 -3.87 1.52
CA ARG A 8 -28.16 -4.33 1.06
C ARG A 8 -27.47 -5.24 2.06
N VAL A 9 -27.55 -4.95 3.35
CA VAL A 9 -27.05 -5.83 4.41
C VAL A 9 -27.80 -7.17 4.38
N LEU A 10 -29.13 -7.16 4.26
CA LEU A 10 -29.93 -8.39 4.17
C LEU A 10 -29.58 -9.21 2.92
N ALA A 11 -29.44 -8.58 1.75
CA ALA A 11 -29.01 -9.25 0.54
C ALA A 11 -27.59 -9.84 0.68
N GLY A 12 -26.68 -9.09 1.32
CA GLY A 12 -25.32 -9.52 1.64
C GLY A 12 -25.31 -10.72 2.58
N LEU A 13 -26.10 -10.70 3.66
CA LEU A 13 -26.23 -11.81 4.60
C LEU A 13 -26.83 -13.05 3.94
N ALA A 14 -27.85 -12.89 3.09
CA ALA A 14 -28.43 -14.01 2.33
C ALA A 14 -27.40 -14.61 1.38
N THR A 15 -26.62 -13.78 0.69
CA THR A 15 -25.55 -14.23 -0.19
C THR A 15 -24.44 -14.91 0.61
N LEU A 16 -24.09 -14.37 1.78
CA LEU A 16 -23.12 -14.97 2.69
C LEU A 16 -23.60 -16.35 3.12
N LEU A 17 -24.84 -16.51 3.59
CA LEU A 17 -25.37 -17.80 4.01
C LEU A 17 -25.39 -18.83 2.88
N VAL A 18 -25.84 -18.44 1.69
CA VAL A 18 -25.85 -19.34 0.51
C VAL A 18 -24.44 -19.72 0.10
N SER A 19 -23.52 -18.76 0.07
CA SER A 19 -22.12 -19.00 -0.30
C SER A 19 -21.37 -19.83 0.75
N THR A 20 -21.55 -19.57 2.05
CA THR A 20 -20.94 -20.37 3.11
C THR A 20 -21.51 -21.78 3.12
N PHE A 21 -22.81 -21.95 2.88
CA PHE A 21 -23.40 -23.29 2.75
C PHE A 21 -22.81 -24.06 1.57
N ALA A 22 -22.82 -23.46 0.37
CA ALA A 22 -22.27 -24.08 -0.82
C ALA A 22 -20.77 -24.38 -0.65
N MET A 23 -20.01 -23.42 -0.10
CA MET A 23 -18.58 -23.60 0.14
C MET A 23 -18.31 -24.66 1.20
N TYR A 24 -19.11 -24.77 2.26
CA TYR A 24 -18.94 -25.83 3.26
C TYR A 24 -19.06 -27.21 2.63
N LEU A 25 -20.09 -27.42 1.79
CA LEU A 25 -20.28 -28.70 1.08
C LEU A 25 -19.11 -29.00 0.13
N LEU A 26 -18.62 -27.97 -0.59
CA LEU A 26 -17.46 -28.11 -1.46
C LEU A 26 -16.17 -28.41 -0.67
N VAL A 27 -15.98 -27.74 0.47
CA VAL A 27 -14.81 -27.91 1.33
C VAL A 27 -14.84 -29.29 1.97
N ASP A 28 -15.95 -29.73 2.55
CA ASP A 28 -16.09 -31.09 3.12
C ASP A 28 -15.81 -32.17 2.06
N ALA A 29 -16.33 -32.00 0.84
CA ALA A 29 -16.06 -32.91 -0.27
C ALA A 29 -14.59 -32.89 -0.72
N ALA A 30 -13.98 -31.71 -0.81
CA ALA A 30 -12.61 -31.53 -1.30
C ALA A 30 -11.54 -31.93 -0.27
N ILE A 31 -11.82 -31.73 1.01
CA ILE A 31 -10.88 -31.97 2.11
C ILE A 31 -10.83 -33.46 2.52
N ARG A 32 -11.90 -34.23 2.27
CA ARG A 32 -12.00 -35.65 2.69
C ARG A 32 -10.73 -36.50 2.44
N PRO A 33 -10.07 -36.42 1.27
CA PRO A 33 -8.82 -37.15 1.02
C PRO A 33 -7.65 -36.70 1.91
N TYR A 34 -7.60 -35.42 2.29
CA TYR A 34 -6.52 -34.85 3.10
C TYR A 34 -6.66 -35.17 4.60
N ILE A 35 -7.89 -35.37 5.10
CA ILE A 35 -8.15 -35.72 6.51
C ILE A 35 -7.45 -37.02 6.91
N PHE A 36 -7.40 -38.00 6.00
CA PHE A 36 -6.87 -39.34 6.26
C PHE A 36 -5.54 -39.63 5.57
N ALA A 37 -4.94 -38.66 4.86
CA ALA A 37 -3.75 -38.87 4.05
C ALA A 37 -2.54 -39.43 4.85
N ASP A 38 -2.35 -38.99 6.09
CA ASP A 38 -1.33 -39.49 7.03
C ASP A 38 -1.61 -40.94 7.50
N LEU A 39 -2.88 -41.31 7.62
CA LEU A 39 -3.30 -42.65 8.06
C LEU A 39 -3.37 -43.64 6.91
N GLU A 40 -3.65 -43.20 5.69
CA GLU A 40 -3.71 -44.04 4.50
C GLU A 40 -2.34 -44.67 4.18
N SER A 41 -1.27 -43.89 4.31
CA SER A 41 0.12 -44.33 4.10
C SER A 41 0.77 -45.03 5.32
N SER A 42 0.09 -45.02 6.47
CA SER A 42 0.59 -45.61 7.71
C SER A 42 0.48 -47.15 7.71
N THR A 43 1.56 -47.83 8.08
CA THR A 43 1.63 -49.30 8.25
C THR A 43 1.30 -49.77 9.67
N LYS A 44 0.86 -48.86 10.55
CA LYS A 44 0.59 -49.20 11.95
C LYS A 44 -0.58 -50.18 12.07
N PRO A 45 -0.51 -51.20 12.95
CA PRO A 45 -1.56 -52.19 13.12
C PRO A 45 -2.88 -51.61 13.66
N ASN A 46 -2.84 -50.46 14.35
CA ASN A 46 -4.01 -49.75 14.85
C ASN A 46 -4.60 -48.72 13.87
N LYS A 47 -4.23 -48.74 12.58
CA LYS A 47 -4.72 -47.80 11.56
C LYS A 47 -6.24 -47.67 11.54
N ALA A 48 -6.96 -48.79 11.53
CA ALA A 48 -8.42 -48.78 11.49
C ALA A 48 -9.04 -48.10 12.73
N GLN A 49 -8.44 -48.28 13.90
CA GLN A 49 -8.86 -47.63 15.14
C GLN A 49 -8.63 -46.12 15.09
N LEU A 50 -7.46 -45.69 14.58
CA LEU A 50 -7.15 -44.26 14.44
C LEU A 50 -8.08 -43.55 13.44
N ILE A 51 -8.46 -44.23 12.36
CA ILE A 51 -9.44 -43.71 11.40
C ILE A 51 -10.80 -43.56 12.08
N ALA A 52 -11.29 -44.61 12.76
CA ALA A 52 -12.58 -44.56 13.46
C ALA A 52 -12.61 -43.47 14.56
N GLN A 53 -11.51 -43.32 15.31
CA GLN A 53 -11.37 -42.27 16.31
C GLN A 53 -11.44 -40.88 15.67
N ARG A 54 -10.68 -40.64 14.60
CA ARG A 54 -10.69 -39.34 13.91
C ARG A 54 -12.04 -39.03 13.26
N THR A 55 -12.73 -40.04 12.73
CA THR A 55 -14.10 -39.89 12.22
C THR A 55 -15.07 -39.44 13.32
N ALA A 56 -14.95 -40.01 14.53
CA ALA A 56 -15.76 -39.61 15.67
C ALA A 56 -15.40 -38.20 16.19
N ASP A 57 -14.10 -37.91 16.34
CA ASP A 57 -13.61 -36.62 16.85
C ASP A 57 -14.01 -35.44 15.94
N LEU A 58 -14.03 -35.66 14.62
CA LEU A 58 -14.40 -34.65 13.62
C LEU A 58 -15.88 -34.72 13.18
N ASP A 59 -16.68 -35.57 13.84
CA ASP A 59 -18.10 -35.75 13.56
C ASP A 59 -18.39 -36.06 12.07
N LEU A 60 -17.53 -36.85 11.43
CA LEU A 60 -17.58 -37.11 9.97
C LEU A 60 -18.71 -38.08 9.57
N ASP A 61 -19.31 -38.78 10.53
CA ASP A 61 -20.44 -39.69 10.33
C ASP A 61 -21.77 -38.94 10.15
N THR A 62 -21.86 -37.69 10.61
CA THR A 62 -23.06 -36.87 10.37
C THR A 62 -23.09 -36.38 8.92
N PRO A 63 -24.28 -36.34 8.28
CA PRO A 63 -24.44 -35.74 6.96
C PRO A 63 -23.90 -34.30 6.93
N SER A 64 -23.15 -33.95 5.89
CA SER A 64 -22.46 -32.65 5.76
C SER A 64 -23.39 -31.44 5.89
N VAL A 65 -24.64 -31.56 5.45
CA VAL A 65 -25.69 -30.53 5.60
C VAL A 65 -25.99 -30.25 7.07
N ILE A 66 -26.10 -31.28 7.90
CA ILE A 66 -26.37 -31.12 9.34
C ILE A 66 -25.14 -30.52 10.03
N ARG A 67 -23.95 -30.98 9.65
CA ARG A 67 -22.67 -30.47 10.19
C ARG A 67 -22.47 -28.98 9.90
N TYR A 68 -22.89 -28.51 8.72
CA TYR A 68 -22.91 -27.08 8.42
C TYR A 68 -23.78 -26.28 9.40
N PHE A 69 -25.00 -26.75 9.69
CA PHE A 69 -25.88 -26.02 10.61
C PHE A 69 -25.39 -26.06 12.06
N LYS A 70 -24.71 -27.14 12.47
CA LYS A 70 -24.01 -27.22 13.76
C LYS A 70 -22.86 -26.20 13.82
N TRP A 71 -21.97 -26.23 12.83
CA TRP A 71 -20.87 -25.27 12.69
C TRP A 71 -21.37 -23.82 12.63
N LEU A 72 -22.47 -23.54 11.92
CA LEU A 72 -23.08 -22.21 11.86
C LEU A 72 -23.64 -21.77 13.22
N GLY A 73 -24.24 -22.70 13.98
CA GLY A 73 -24.68 -22.46 15.35
C GLY A 73 -23.52 -22.06 16.26
N ASP A 74 -22.45 -22.85 16.23
CA ASP A 74 -21.23 -22.60 17.00
C ASP A 74 -20.62 -21.23 16.61
N PHE A 75 -20.51 -20.96 15.31
CA PHE A 75 -20.02 -19.68 14.76
C PHE A 75 -20.82 -18.48 15.27
N VAL A 76 -22.16 -18.56 15.27
CA VAL A 76 -23.04 -17.47 15.73
C VAL A 76 -22.93 -17.25 17.24
N THR A 77 -22.63 -18.31 18.01
CA THR A 77 -22.34 -18.19 19.45
C THR A 77 -20.94 -17.68 19.77
N GLY A 78 -20.08 -17.52 18.75
CA GLY A 78 -18.72 -17.00 18.88
C GLY A 78 -17.64 -18.07 18.96
N ASP A 79 -17.99 -19.35 18.83
CA ASP A 79 -17.03 -20.44 18.71
C ASP A 79 -16.67 -20.69 17.23
N LEU A 80 -15.42 -20.42 16.88
CA LEU A 80 -14.92 -20.61 15.51
C LEU A 80 -14.36 -22.01 15.28
N GLY A 81 -14.44 -22.89 16.29
CA GLY A 81 -13.88 -24.23 16.26
C GLY A 81 -12.38 -24.27 16.55
N THR A 82 -11.80 -25.44 16.31
CA THR A 82 -10.39 -25.71 16.62
C THR A 82 -9.70 -26.35 15.43
N ALA A 83 -8.45 -25.93 15.19
CA ALA A 83 -7.61 -26.53 14.17
C ALA A 83 -7.13 -27.90 14.68
N TRP A 84 -7.84 -28.96 14.30
CA TRP A 84 -7.70 -30.31 14.90
C TRP A 84 -6.28 -30.88 14.85
N GLN A 85 -5.43 -30.48 13.90
CA GLN A 85 -4.03 -30.95 13.87
C GLN A 85 -3.14 -30.24 14.88
N SER A 86 -3.38 -28.95 15.11
CA SER A 86 -2.56 -28.12 16.00
C SER A 86 -3.14 -28.00 17.41
N GLY A 87 -4.43 -28.32 17.59
CA GLY A 87 -5.19 -28.09 18.83
C GLY A 87 -5.43 -26.61 19.15
N GLN A 88 -5.05 -25.68 18.27
CA GLN A 88 -5.21 -24.25 18.49
C GLN A 88 -6.62 -23.78 18.14
N SER A 89 -7.15 -22.82 18.89
CA SER A 89 -8.42 -22.18 18.56
C SER A 89 -8.29 -21.34 17.29
N VAL A 90 -9.32 -21.41 16.44
CA VAL A 90 -9.34 -20.70 15.15
C VAL A 90 -9.33 -19.18 15.34
N SER A 91 -9.92 -18.67 16.42
CA SER A 91 -9.89 -17.25 16.78
C SER A 91 -8.47 -16.70 16.96
N THR A 92 -7.59 -17.46 17.62
CA THR A 92 -6.19 -17.09 17.84
C THR A 92 -5.41 -17.05 16.53
N LEU A 93 -5.62 -18.06 15.67
CA LEU A 93 -5.00 -18.14 14.36
C LEU A 93 -5.42 -16.96 13.46
N LEU A 94 -6.70 -16.59 13.52
CA LEU A 94 -7.25 -15.52 12.70
C LEU A 94 -6.80 -14.13 13.13
N GLN A 95 -6.70 -13.84 14.43
CA GLN A 95 -6.37 -12.49 14.90
C GLN A 95 -5.05 -11.97 14.27
N GLY A 96 -4.01 -12.80 14.25
CA GLY A 96 -2.74 -12.45 13.60
C GLY A 96 -2.85 -12.37 12.07
N ALA A 97 -3.53 -13.34 11.45
CA ALA A 97 -3.67 -13.45 10.01
C ALA A 97 -4.48 -12.29 9.39
N VAL A 98 -5.59 -11.92 10.01
CA VAL A 98 -6.49 -10.83 9.59
C VAL A 98 -5.76 -9.50 9.55
N ILE A 99 -5.04 -9.17 10.63
CA ILE A 99 -4.28 -7.91 10.71
C ILE A 99 -3.23 -7.85 9.60
N SER A 100 -2.49 -8.94 9.40
CA SER A 100 -1.46 -9.04 8.37
C SER A 100 -2.01 -8.80 6.95
N THR A 101 -3.11 -9.47 6.59
CA THR A 101 -3.74 -9.33 5.27
C THR A 101 -4.36 -7.95 5.09
N ILE A 102 -5.07 -7.41 6.09
CA ILE A 102 -5.65 -6.06 6.02
C ILE A 102 -4.55 -5.01 5.83
N GLN A 103 -3.47 -5.07 6.60
CA GLN A 103 -2.34 -4.15 6.44
C GLN A 103 -1.76 -4.20 5.03
N LEU A 104 -1.57 -5.42 4.48
CA LEU A 104 -1.03 -5.61 3.14
C LEU A 104 -1.94 -5.05 2.06
N VAL A 105 -3.21 -5.45 2.07
CA VAL A 105 -4.19 -5.05 1.06
C VAL A 105 -4.45 -3.55 1.17
N ALA A 106 -4.67 -3.01 2.36
CA ALA A 106 -4.91 -1.58 2.54
C ALA A 106 -3.72 -0.73 2.08
N ALA A 107 -2.49 -1.09 2.48
CA ALA A 107 -1.29 -0.37 2.06
C ALA A 107 -1.14 -0.41 0.52
N ALA A 108 -1.31 -1.59 -0.08
CA ALA A 108 -1.19 -1.75 -1.52
C ALA A 108 -2.27 -0.97 -2.28
N THR A 109 -3.54 -1.05 -1.87
CA THR A 109 -4.64 -0.31 -2.50
C THR A 109 -4.43 1.19 -2.42
N VAL A 110 -4.09 1.72 -1.25
CA VAL A 110 -3.89 3.17 -1.08
C VAL A 110 -2.76 3.66 -1.97
N LEU A 111 -1.62 2.97 -1.98
CA LEU A 111 -0.49 3.34 -2.84
C LEU A 111 -0.83 3.20 -4.33
N ALA A 112 -1.50 2.12 -4.72
CA ALA A 112 -1.88 1.88 -6.11
C ALA A 112 -2.88 2.93 -6.63
N VAL A 113 -3.88 3.30 -5.82
CA VAL A 113 -4.81 4.39 -6.14
C VAL A 113 -4.04 5.70 -6.28
N ILE A 114 -3.21 6.05 -5.30
CA ILE A 114 -2.44 7.30 -5.34
C ILE A 114 -1.59 7.36 -6.61
N PHE A 115 -0.70 6.39 -6.83
CA PHE A 115 0.21 6.43 -7.97
C PHE A 115 -0.50 6.23 -9.31
N GLY A 116 -1.41 5.27 -9.40
CA GLY A 116 -2.12 4.96 -10.64
C GLY A 116 -3.05 6.10 -11.07
N VAL A 117 -3.79 6.71 -10.15
CA VAL A 117 -4.64 7.87 -10.46
C VAL A 117 -3.81 9.07 -10.87
N MET A 118 -2.74 9.39 -10.13
CA MET A 118 -1.85 10.49 -10.49
C MET A 118 -1.26 10.31 -11.90
N VAL A 119 -0.68 9.14 -12.19
CA VAL A 119 -0.07 8.85 -13.48
C VAL A 119 -1.13 8.84 -14.59
N GLY A 120 -2.27 8.20 -14.39
CA GLY A 120 -3.36 8.13 -15.37
C GLY A 120 -3.93 9.50 -15.75
N ILE A 121 -4.11 10.40 -14.78
CA ILE A 121 -4.59 11.75 -15.03
C ILE A 121 -3.56 12.58 -15.78
N VAL A 122 -2.29 12.51 -15.40
CA VAL A 122 -1.21 13.21 -16.13
C VAL A 122 -1.09 12.67 -17.56
N SER A 123 -1.26 11.37 -17.76
CA SER A 123 -1.28 10.70 -19.07
C SER A 123 -2.41 11.25 -19.95
N ALA A 124 -3.63 11.37 -19.40
CA ALA A 124 -4.78 11.92 -20.10
C ALA A 124 -4.62 13.40 -20.47
N LEU A 125 -4.07 14.21 -19.56
CA LEU A 125 -3.83 15.63 -19.82
C LEU A 125 -2.76 15.86 -20.89
N ARG A 126 -1.86 14.89 -21.07
CA ARG A 126 -0.83 14.90 -22.12
C ARG A 126 -1.12 13.84 -23.18
N GLN A 127 -2.39 13.72 -23.59
CA GLN A 127 -2.82 12.74 -24.58
C GLN A 127 -1.94 12.78 -25.85
N TYR A 128 -1.59 11.61 -26.38
CA TYR A 128 -0.72 11.44 -27.56
C TYR A 128 0.73 11.94 -27.38
N SER A 129 1.13 12.30 -26.16
CA SER A 129 2.53 12.58 -25.86
C SER A 129 3.34 11.29 -25.69
N THR A 130 4.66 11.40 -25.76
CA THR A 130 5.57 10.28 -25.47
C THR A 130 5.38 9.72 -24.04
N PHE A 131 5.04 10.58 -23.07
CA PHE A 131 4.70 10.15 -21.71
C PHE A 131 3.43 9.28 -21.70
N ASP A 132 2.43 9.64 -22.51
CA ASP A 132 1.18 8.89 -22.61
C ASP A 132 1.42 7.50 -23.20
N TYR A 133 2.13 7.42 -24.33
CA TYR A 133 2.49 6.13 -24.94
C TYR A 133 3.35 5.25 -24.01
N LEU A 134 4.33 5.83 -23.32
CA LEU A 134 5.16 5.11 -22.35
C LEU A 134 4.33 4.55 -21.19
N THR A 135 3.46 5.38 -20.63
CA THR A 135 2.59 5.00 -19.51
C THR A 135 1.64 3.87 -19.90
N ILE A 136 1.03 3.97 -21.08
CA ILE A 136 0.17 2.92 -21.64
C ILE A 136 0.96 1.62 -21.83
N PHE A 137 2.15 1.70 -22.45
CA PHE A 137 3.00 0.53 -22.67
C PHE A 137 3.39 -0.16 -21.35
N VAL A 138 3.91 0.60 -20.38
CA VAL A 138 4.28 0.06 -19.06
C VAL A 138 3.06 -0.53 -18.34
N SER A 139 1.92 0.14 -18.40
CA SER A 139 0.68 -0.37 -17.80
C SER A 139 0.24 -1.69 -18.47
N PHE A 140 0.34 -1.81 -19.79
CA PHE A 140 0.02 -3.07 -20.48
C PHE A 140 0.98 -4.19 -20.13
N VAL A 141 2.29 -3.92 -20.02
CA VAL A 141 3.27 -4.90 -19.57
C VAL A 141 2.94 -5.35 -18.14
N LEU A 142 2.73 -4.43 -17.21
CA LEU A 142 2.41 -4.79 -15.82
C LEU A 142 1.09 -5.56 -15.71
N TYR A 143 0.09 -5.22 -16.51
CA TYR A 143 -1.21 -5.91 -16.53
C TYR A 143 -1.11 -7.33 -17.10
N SER A 144 -0.18 -7.60 -18.02
CA SER A 144 -0.02 -8.93 -18.63
C SER A 144 0.84 -9.89 -17.81
N LEU A 145 1.56 -9.39 -16.80
CA LEU A 145 2.42 -10.20 -15.95
C LEU A 145 1.64 -10.90 -14.83
N PRO A 146 1.79 -12.23 -14.67
CA PRO A 146 1.20 -12.93 -13.54
C PRO A 146 1.72 -12.41 -12.19
N ALA A 147 0.82 -12.28 -11.21
CA ALA A 147 1.15 -11.77 -9.87
C ALA A 147 2.30 -12.54 -9.18
N PHE A 148 2.27 -13.88 -9.26
CA PHE A 148 3.31 -14.72 -8.66
C PHE A 148 4.68 -14.47 -9.30
N TRP A 149 4.73 -14.20 -10.61
CA TRP A 149 5.98 -13.99 -11.32
C TRP A 149 6.64 -12.68 -10.88
N VAL A 150 5.86 -11.60 -10.77
CA VAL A 150 6.33 -10.31 -10.24
C VAL A 150 6.83 -10.48 -8.81
N ALA A 151 6.09 -11.19 -7.95
CA ALA A 151 6.50 -11.45 -6.57
C ALA A 151 7.83 -12.23 -6.49
N VAL A 152 8.00 -13.25 -7.33
CA VAL A 152 9.25 -14.04 -7.39
C VAL A 152 10.43 -13.20 -7.89
N LEU A 153 10.24 -12.36 -8.91
CA LEU A 153 11.29 -11.46 -9.37
C LEU A 153 11.68 -10.42 -8.32
N LEU A 154 10.70 -9.86 -7.61
CA LEU A 154 10.96 -8.94 -6.50
C LEU A 154 11.73 -9.63 -5.37
N LYS A 155 11.42 -10.90 -5.07
CA LYS A 155 12.18 -11.70 -4.11
C LYS A 155 13.62 -11.96 -4.60
N GLN A 156 13.80 -12.34 -5.87
CA GLN A 156 15.11 -12.64 -6.43
C GLN A 156 16.02 -11.39 -6.52
N TRP A 157 15.53 -10.31 -7.12
CA TRP A 157 16.34 -9.14 -7.40
C TRP A 157 16.22 -8.06 -6.32
N GLY A 158 15.01 -7.84 -5.80
CA GLY A 158 14.74 -6.80 -4.80
C GLY A 158 15.09 -7.20 -3.36
N ALA A 159 15.15 -8.50 -3.04
CA ALA A 159 15.59 -8.98 -1.74
C ALA A 159 16.99 -9.62 -1.81
N ILE A 160 17.11 -10.74 -2.52
CA ILE A 160 18.34 -11.56 -2.50
C ILE A 160 19.48 -10.78 -3.15
N GLY A 161 19.31 -10.34 -4.40
CA GLY A 161 20.32 -9.56 -5.12
C GLY A 161 20.67 -8.24 -4.41
N PHE A 162 19.68 -7.53 -3.86
CA PHE A 162 19.93 -6.30 -3.12
C PHE A 162 20.68 -6.53 -1.80
N ASN A 163 20.34 -7.58 -1.04
CA ASN A 163 21.07 -7.94 0.17
C ASN A 163 22.51 -8.36 -0.13
N ASP A 164 22.74 -9.07 -1.23
CA ASP A 164 24.09 -9.46 -1.64
C ASP A 164 24.91 -8.23 -2.07
N PHE A 165 24.28 -7.25 -2.73
CA PHE A 165 24.88 -5.93 -2.99
C PHE A 165 25.22 -5.17 -1.69
N LEU A 166 24.34 -5.17 -0.68
CA LEU A 166 24.60 -4.45 0.57
C LEU A 166 25.78 -4.99 1.38
N ARG A 167 26.25 -6.22 1.12
CA ARG A 167 27.44 -6.78 1.77
C ARG A 167 28.74 -6.14 1.29
N ASP A 168 28.78 -5.75 0.02
CA ASP A 168 29.88 -5.00 -0.59
C ASP A 168 29.28 -3.95 -1.55
N PRO A 169 28.85 -2.78 -1.02
CA PRO A 169 28.02 -1.83 -1.73
C PRO A 169 28.84 -0.97 -2.70
N ASN A 170 29.52 -1.62 -3.65
CA ASN A 170 30.34 -0.99 -4.66
C ASN A 170 29.72 -1.19 -6.05
N LEU A 171 29.17 -0.13 -6.63
CA LEU A 171 28.69 -0.17 -8.01
C LEU A 171 29.85 0.11 -8.95
N SER A 172 30.00 -0.74 -9.98
CA SER A 172 30.96 -0.47 -11.04
C SER A 172 30.55 0.79 -11.80
N ILE A 173 31.54 1.54 -12.31
CA ILE A 173 31.31 2.77 -13.09
C ILE A 173 30.41 2.48 -14.30
N LEU A 174 30.54 1.30 -14.91
CA LEU A 174 29.69 0.85 -16.02
C LEU A 174 28.23 0.70 -15.60
N VAL A 175 27.96 0.18 -14.40
CA VAL A 175 26.59 0.08 -13.86
C VAL A 175 26.01 1.46 -13.57
N ILE A 176 26.81 2.38 -13.00
CA ILE A 176 26.38 3.76 -12.75
C ILE A 176 26.02 4.47 -14.06
N VAL A 177 26.89 4.36 -15.08
CA VAL A 177 26.64 4.92 -16.41
C VAL A 177 25.43 4.27 -17.05
N GLY A 178 25.28 2.95 -16.94
CA GLY A 178 24.12 2.21 -17.46
C GLY A 178 22.79 2.66 -16.84
N ILE A 179 22.72 2.72 -15.50
CA ILE A 179 21.54 3.22 -14.77
C ILE A 179 21.28 4.69 -15.11
N GLY A 180 22.33 5.50 -15.19
CA GLY A 180 22.26 6.89 -15.62
C GLY A 180 21.64 7.02 -17.02
N ALA A 181 22.05 6.18 -17.98
CA ALA A 181 21.54 6.19 -19.35
C ALA A 181 20.06 5.80 -19.40
N ILE A 182 19.68 4.76 -18.66
CA ILE A 182 18.28 4.32 -18.56
C ILE A 182 17.42 5.43 -17.93
N SER A 183 17.86 6.01 -16.80
CA SER A 183 17.15 7.10 -16.13
C SER A 183 17.03 8.34 -17.03
N GLY A 184 18.12 8.75 -17.68
CA GLY A 184 18.12 9.85 -18.65
C GLY A 184 17.13 9.61 -19.79
N LEU A 185 17.06 8.39 -20.31
CA LEU A 185 16.09 8.01 -21.34
C LEU A 185 14.66 8.11 -20.81
N LEU A 186 14.37 7.58 -19.63
CA LEU A 186 13.05 7.66 -19.01
C LEU A 186 12.60 9.11 -18.80
N TRP A 187 13.47 9.97 -18.27
CA TRP A 187 13.17 11.40 -18.11
C TRP A 187 12.94 12.09 -19.45
N SER A 188 13.75 11.79 -20.47
CA SER A 188 13.60 12.33 -21.82
C SER A 188 12.25 11.96 -22.43
N LEU A 189 11.84 10.70 -22.27
CA LEU A 189 10.53 10.19 -22.72
C LEU A 189 9.37 10.83 -21.94
N ALA A 190 9.55 11.04 -20.63
CA ALA A 190 8.51 11.57 -19.76
C ALA A 190 8.21 13.07 -19.96
N PHE A 191 9.23 13.88 -20.24
CA PHE A 191 9.05 15.31 -20.50
C PHE A 191 8.70 15.62 -21.97
N GLY A 192 9.13 14.78 -22.91
CA GLY A 192 8.84 14.95 -24.34
C GLY A 192 9.36 16.28 -24.94
N GLY A 193 8.79 16.67 -26.09
CA GLY A 193 9.15 17.90 -26.81
C GLY A 193 10.09 17.68 -28.00
N THR A 194 10.76 18.75 -28.45
CA THR A 194 11.69 18.75 -29.60
C THR A 194 12.93 17.88 -29.34
N ALA A 195 13.61 17.43 -30.40
CA ALA A 195 14.81 16.60 -30.28
C ALA A 195 15.88 17.24 -29.36
N ARG A 196 16.08 18.57 -29.47
CA ARG A 196 17.01 19.32 -28.60
C ARG A 196 16.58 19.31 -27.13
N ARG A 197 15.29 19.44 -26.84
CA ARG A 197 14.76 19.34 -25.47
C ARG A 197 14.92 17.92 -24.93
N ARG A 198 14.65 16.91 -25.74
CA ARG A 198 14.82 15.50 -25.35
C ARG A 198 16.28 15.17 -25.04
N LEU A 199 17.22 15.68 -25.83
CA LEU A 199 18.65 15.45 -25.63
C LEU A 199 19.19 16.19 -24.41
N THR A 200 18.73 17.42 -24.16
CA THR A 200 19.08 18.17 -22.94
C THR A 200 18.51 17.52 -21.68
N VAL A 201 17.24 17.10 -21.69
CA VAL A 201 16.63 16.36 -20.58
C VAL A 201 17.31 15.01 -20.37
N PHE A 202 17.68 14.32 -21.43
CA PHE A 202 18.47 13.08 -21.35
C PHE A 202 19.81 13.34 -20.65
N GLY A 203 20.59 14.32 -21.12
CA GLY A 203 21.89 14.64 -20.55
C GLY A 203 21.81 15.08 -19.08
N LEU A 204 20.80 15.91 -18.73
CA LEU A 204 20.56 16.32 -17.36
C LEU A 204 20.11 15.15 -16.47
N GLY A 205 19.18 14.32 -16.95
CA GLY A 205 18.70 13.16 -16.21
C GLY A 205 19.78 12.11 -16.00
N PHE A 206 20.61 11.87 -17.03
CA PHE A 206 21.81 11.04 -16.96
C PHE A 206 22.78 11.56 -15.91
N ALA A 207 23.19 12.82 -16.04
CA ALA A 207 24.17 13.41 -15.13
C ALA A 207 23.64 13.44 -13.69
N ALA A 208 22.39 13.84 -13.48
CA ALA A 208 21.77 13.86 -12.15
C ALA A 208 21.74 12.47 -11.52
N SER A 209 21.36 11.43 -12.28
CA SER A 209 21.27 10.06 -11.76
C SER A 209 22.65 9.46 -11.50
N ALA A 210 23.59 9.65 -12.43
CA ALA A 210 24.96 9.16 -12.29
C ALA A 210 25.69 9.84 -11.13
N LEU A 211 25.57 11.17 -11.01
CA LEU A 211 26.14 11.93 -9.89
C LEU A 211 25.50 11.56 -8.56
N ALA A 212 24.18 11.32 -8.53
CA ALA A 212 23.51 10.85 -7.32
C ALA A 212 24.05 9.47 -6.89
N LEU A 213 24.18 8.51 -7.80
CA LEU A 213 24.75 7.19 -7.50
C LEU A 213 26.22 7.28 -7.05
N LEU A 214 27.03 8.12 -7.72
CA LEU A 214 28.41 8.38 -7.31
C LEU A 214 28.46 8.99 -5.92
N TYR A 215 27.59 9.96 -5.62
CA TYR A 215 27.49 10.54 -4.28
C TYR A 215 27.11 9.49 -3.24
N LEU A 216 26.09 8.67 -3.49
CA LEU A 216 25.66 7.61 -2.57
C LEU A 216 26.79 6.60 -2.29
N GLN A 217 27.57 6.26 -3.31
CA GLN A 217 28.72 5.37 -3.18
C GLN A 217 29.89 6.02 -2.43
N LEU A 218 30.30 7.23 -2.81
CA LEU A 218 31.43 7.93 -2.19
C LEU A 218 31.15 8.35 -0.74
N SER A 219 29.90 8.62 -0.40
CA SER A 219 29.49 8.97 0.97
C SER A 219 29.29 7.75 1.88
N GLY A 220 29.35 6.53 1.36
CA GLY A 220 29.03 5.31 2.12
C GLY A 220 27.56 5.23 2.54
N TRP A 221 26.66 5.90 1.80
CA TRP A 221 25.25 6.01 2.16
C TRP A 221 24.54 4.66 2.20
N TRP A 222 24.96 3.70 1.39
CA TRP A 222 24.41 2.34 1.37
C TRP A 222 24.55 1.61 2.71
N GLU A 223 25.65 1.85 3.44
CA GLU A 223 25.91 1.25 4.75
C GLU A 223 25.26 2.07 5.88
N LYS A 224 25.31 3.39 5.78
CA LYS A 224 24.85 4.34 6.80
C LYS A 224 23.93 5.39 6.18
N PRO A 225 22.70 5.00 5.79
CA PRO A 225 21.78 5.92 5.15
C PRO A 225 21.44 7.04 6.12
N ASN A 226 21.51 8.28 5.62
CA ASN A 226 21.07 9.47 6.32
C ASN A 226 20.63 10.53 5.30
N LEU A 227 19.68 11.37 5.69
CA LEU A 227 19.40 12.61 4.96
C LEU A 227 20.30 13.72 5.51
N GLY A 228 20.39 13.81 6.83
CA GLY A 228 21.09 14.90 7.50
C GLY A 228 20.47 16.28 7.24
N PRO A 229 20.99 17.33 7.90
CA PRO A 229 20.40 18.66 7.82
C PRO A 229 20.54 19.28 6.42
N VAL A 230 21.64 19.01 5.71
CA VAL A 230 21.92 19.61 4.39
C VAL A 230 20.89 19.16 3.35
N ILE A 231 20.62 17.86 3.26
CA ILE A 231 19.63 17.35 2.31
C ILE A 231 18.25 17.88 2.69
N ILE A 232 17.88 17.84 3.98
CA ILE A 232 16.59 18.36 4.47
C ILE A 232 16.40 19.86 4.14
N VAL A 233 17.44 20.70 4.24
CA VAL A 233 17.38 22.11 3.84
C VAL A 233 17.08 22.23 2.35
N VAL A 234 17.86 21.54 1.51
CA VAL A 234 17.78 21.66 0.04
C VAL A 234 16.42 21.13 -0.46
N THR A 235 16.03 19.94 -0.04
CA THR A 235 14.75 19.34 -0.42
C THR A 235 13.57 20.06 0.23
N GLY A 236 13.71 20.48 1.48
CA GLY A 236 12.70 21.26 2.20
C GLY A 236 12.42 22.59 1.51
N ALA A 237 13.47 23.30 1.07
CA ALA A 237 13.31 24.52 0.29
C ALA A 237 12.61 24.25 -1.05
N ALA A 238 13.02 23.22 -1.78
CA ALA A 238 12.36 22.81 -3.03
C ALA A 238 10.87 22.48 -2.82
N LEU A 239 10.54 21.75 -1.74
CA LEU A 239 9.17 21.45 -1.34
C LEU A 239 8.39 22.72 -0.97
N ALA A 240 8.99 23.65 -0.25
CA ALA A 240 8.36 24.94 0.08
C ALA A 240 8.01 25.72 -1.20
N PHE A 241 8.89 25.77 -2.20
CA PHE A 241 8.59 26.37 -3.50
C PHE A 241 7.46 25.62 -4.23
N ALA A 242 7.51 24.29 -4.27
CA ALA A 242 6.50 23.47 -4.93
C ALA A 242 5.12 23.63 -4.28
N ILE A 243 5.03 23.54 -2.95
CA ILE A 243 3.79 23.70 -2.19
C ILE A 243 3.26 25.12 -2.33
N THR A 244 4.11 26.14 -2.26
CA THR A 244 3.67 27.53 -2.49
C THR A 244 3.13 27.71 -3.91
N ALA A 245 3.82 27.18 -4.92
CA ALA A 245 3.34 27.20 -6.30
C ALA A 245 1.99 26.49 -6.44
N LEU A 246 1.78 25.40 -5.71
CA LEU A 246 0.54 24.64 -5.73
C LEU A 246 -0.60 25.31 -4.95
N VAL A 247 -0.37 25.85 -3.76
CA VAL A 247 -1.44 26.34 -2.89
C VAL A 247 -1.84 27.78 -3.24
N SER A 248 -0.87 28.66 -3.47
CA SER A 248 -1.10 30.11 -3.61
C SER A 248 -0.54 30.71 -4.89
N GLY A 249 0.24 29.93 -5.65
CA GLY A 249 1.09 30.45 -6.71
C GLY A 249 2.32 31.19 -6.17
N LEU A 250 3.40 31.21 -6.96
CA LEU A 250 4.68 31.81 -6.57
C LEU A 250 4.63 33.36 -6.45
N LYS A 251 3.56 33.99 -6.95
CA LYS A 251 3.36 35.43 -6.82
C LYS A 251 3.03 35.85 -5.38
N ASN A 252 2.48 34.95 -4.56
CA ASN A 252 2.20 35.23 -3.16
C ASN A 252 3.48 35.09 -2.31
N ARG A 253 4.21 36.20 -2.16
CA ARG A 253 5.48 36.24 -1.41
C ARG A 253 5.33 35.89 0.07
N ARG A 254 4.20 36.24 0.69
CA ARG A 254 3.94 35.94 2.11
C ARG A 254 3.79 34.44 2.36
N ALA A 255 3.05 33.74 1.50
CA ALA A 255 2.92 32.29 1.58
C ALA A 255 4.27 31.59 1.31
N LEU A 256 5.09 32.13 0.40
CA LEU A 256 6.45 31.63 0.16
C LEU A 256 7.35 31.80 1.39
N TYR A 257 7.39 33.00 1.97
CA TYR A 257 8.20 33.28 3.16
C TYR A 257 7.73 32.49 4.36
N ALA A 258 6.42 32.30 4.54
CA ALA A 258 5.89 31.41 5.57
C ALA A 258 6.44 29.99 5.40
N SER A 259 6.36 29.41 4.20
CA SER A 259 6.83 28.05 3.92
C SER A 259 8.36 27.93 4.08
N LEU A 260 9.14 28.90 3.60
CA LEU A 260 10.60 28.90 3.78
C LEU A 260 11.01 29.08 5.26
N THR A 261 10.28 29.91 6.01
CA THR A 261 10.50 30.07 7.46
C THR A 261 10.23 28.74 8.17
N THR A 262 9.18 28.02 7.78
CA THR A 262 8.90 26.68 8.31
C THR A 262 10.05 25.70 8.05
N VAL A 263 10.67 25.71 6.86
CA VAL A 263 11.85 24.88 6.57
C VAL A 263 13.00 25.25 7.50
N LEU A 264 13.26 26.55 7.67
CA LEU A 264 14.32 27.04 8.57
C LEU A 264 14.08 26.57 10.02
N ILE A 265 12.85 26.68 10.52
CA ILE A 265 12.46 26.18 11.85
C ILE A 265 12.71 24.68 11.95
N GLY A 266 12.29 23.90 10.94
CA GLY A 266 12.52 22.46 10.91
C GLY A 266 14.00 22.09 11.01
N VAL A 267 14.88 22.88 10.37
CA VAL A 267 16.34 22.68 10.40
C VAL A 267 16.93 23.06 11.75
N VAL A 268 16.47 24.14 12.37
CA VAL A 268 16.90 24.53 13.73
C VAL A 268 16.47 23.48 14.76
N VAL A 269 15.23 22.98 14.62
CA VAL A 269 14.64 21.97 15.51
C VAL A 269 15.20 20.56 15.25
N TYR A 270 15.88 20.33 14.12
CA TYR A 270 16.42 19.03 13.74
C TYR A 270 17.30 18.39 14.84
N PHE A 271 18.23 19.14 15.42
CA PHE A 271 19.11 18.58 16.47
C PHE A 271 18.36 18.23 17.77
N PRO A 272 17.57 19.13 18.38
CA PRO A 272 16.86 18.81 19.62
C PRO A 272 15.78 17.74 19.42
N ILE A 273 15.08 17.71 18.28
CA ILE A 273 14.02 16.72 18.05
C ILE A 273 14.57 15.30 17.93
N GLN A 274 15.79 15.11 17.45
CA GLN A 274 16.42 13.78 17.40
C GLN A 274 16.60 13.17 18.80
N SER A 275 16.83 13.98 19.83
CA SER A 275 16.89 13.53 21.22
C SER A 275 15.52 13.07 21.73
N VAL A 276 14.46 13.80 21.39
CA VAL A 276 13.08 13.41 21.71
C VAL A 276 12.70 12.12 20.97
N LEU A 277 13.01 12.04 19.68
CA LEU A 277 12.71 10.87 18.84
C LEU A 277 13.41 9.60 19.35
N LYS A 278 14.60 9.69 19.96
CA LYS A 278 15.26 8.54 20.57
C LYS A 278 14.46 7.91 21.72
N GLN A 279 13.65 8.69 22.42
CA GLN A 279 12.84 8.24 23.57
C GLN A 279 11.44 7.75 23.16
N VAL A 280 11.08 7.87 21.88
CA VAL A 280 9.78 7.42 21.38
C VAL A 280 9.71 5.90 21.40
N ASP A 281 8.67 5.38 22.03
CA ASP A 281 8.38 3.95 22.19
C ASP A 281 7.06 3.50 21.53
N ASN A 282 6.23 4.45 21.06
CA ASN A 282 4.90 4.17 20.51
C ASN A 282 4.51 5.11 19.37
N TRP A 283 3.52 4.68 18.57
CA TRP A 283 2.98 5.45 17.46
C TRP A 283 2.16 6.68 17.88
N TRP A 284 1.61 6.70 19.09
CA TRP A 284 0.82 7.83 19.58
C TRP A 284 1.65 9.09 19.74
N ILE A 285 2.87 8.97 20.27
CA ILE A 285 3.79 10.10 20.38
C ILE A 285 4.17 10.63 18.99
N VAL A 286 4.41 9.74 18.02
CA VAL A 286 4.68 10.14 16.63
C VAL A 286 3.51 10.94 16.04
N LEU A 287 2.27 10.49 16.27
CA LEU A 287 1.06 11.20 15.83
C LEU A 287 0.93 12.57 16.50
N VAL A 288 1.17 12.66 17.81
CA VAL A 288 1.18 13.95 18.53
C VAL A 288 2.24 14.88 17.96
N LEU A 289 3.47 14.39 17.72
CA LEU A 289 4.53 15.17 17.09
C LEU A 289 4.16 15.65 15.68
N ALA A 290 3.48 14.82 14.89
CA ALA A 290 2.98 15.22 13.57
C ALA A 290 1.92 16.33 13.67
N VAL A 291 0.98 16.23 14.61
CA VAL A 291 -0.05 17.26 14.87
C VAL A 291 0.60 18.56 15.34
N VAL A 292 1.56 18.48 16.26
CA VAL A 292 2.33 19.65 16.74
C VAL A 292 3.09 20.29 15.58
N THR A 293 3.73 19.50 14.73
CA THR A 293 4.46 19.99 13.55
C THR A 293 3.54 20.76 12.60
N VAL A 294 2.35 20.23 12.32
CA VAL A 294 1.32 20.92 11.52
C VAL A 294 0.87 22.21 12.22
N GLY A 295 0.63 22.17 13.54
CA GLY A 295 0.25 23.33 14.34
C GLY A 295 1.29 24.46 14.31
N VAL A 296 2.57 24.13 14.40
CA VAL A 296 3.68 25.09 14.25
C VAL A 296 3.65 25.72 12.85
N GLY A 297 3.47 24.90 11.80
CA GLY A 297 3.33 25.41 10.44
C GLY A 297 2.14 26.36 10.26
N ILE A 298 0.98 26.02 10.85
CA ILE A 298 -0.20 26.90 10.87
C ILE A 298 0.14 28.23 11.58
N GLY A 299 0.78 28.18 12.75
CA GLY A 299 1.20 29.36 13.50
C GLY A 299 2.13 30.29 12.72
N VAL A 300 3.15 29.72 12.06
CA VAL A 300 4.07 30.47 11.18
C VAL A 300 3.30 31.12 10.03
N GLY A 301 2.39 30.39 9.40
CA GLY A 301 1.57 30.94 8.31
C GLY A 301 0.59 32.02 8.75
N TYR A 302 0.08 31.97 9.99
CA TYR A 302 -0.71 33.06 10.58
C TYR A 302 0.14 34.31 10.84
N ALA A 303 1.38 34.15 11.32
CA ALA A 303 2.30 35.25 11.57
C ALA A 303 2.65 36.01 10.28
N TRP A 304 2.88 35.31 9.18
CA TRP A 304 3.17 35.90 7.86
C TRP A 304 1.91 36.34 7.07
N GLY A 305 0.73 35.88 7.48
CA GLY A 305 -0.45 35.74 6.62
C GLY A 305 -1.15 37.02 6.12
N GLY A 306 -0.95 38.18 6.74
CA GLY A 306 -1.60 39.43 6.30
C GLY A 306 -3.13 39.33 6.10
N PRO A 307 -3.72 39.81 4.98
CA PRO A 307 -5.14 39.62 4.64
C PRO A 307 -5.52 38.17 4.30
N ASP A 308 -4.60 37.38 3.73
CA ASP A 308 -4.83 36.01 3.25
C ASP A 308 -4.27 34.95 4.21
N LYS A 309 -4.53 35.10 5.51
CA LYS A 309 -3.91 34.24 6.55
C LYS A 309 -4.19 32.76 6.35
N GLY A 310 -5.39 32.41 5.91
CA GLY A 310 -5.77 31.02 5.68
C GLY A 310 -4.96 30.33 4.58
N VAL A 311 -4.55 31.07 3.54
CA VAL A 311 -3.76 30.51 2.43
C VAL A 311 -2.31 30.28 2.87
N SER A 312 -1.72 31.26 3.56
CA SER A 312 -0.36 31.17 4.09
C SER A 312 -0.25 30.08 5.18
N ALA A 313 -1.25 29.97 6.06
CA ALA A 313 -1.35 28.91 7.07
C ALA A 313 -1.39 27.51 6.44
N ARG A 314 -2.19 27.29 5.38
CA ARG A 314 -2.25 25.98 4.69
C ARG A 314 -0.92 25.63 4.02
N ALA A 315 -0.29 26.59 3.31
CA ALA A 315 0.98 26.35 2.65
C ALA A 315 2.09 26.01 3.66
N ALA A 316 2.19 26.77 4.75
CA ALA A 316 3.16 26.54 5.81
C ALA A 316 2.88 25.24 6.59
N ALA A 317 1.62 24.89 6.84
CA ALA A 317 1.22 23.63 7.49
C ALA A 317 1.63 22.39 6.69
N ILE A 318 1.35 22.38 5.38
CA ILE A 318 1.75 21.28 4.48
C ILE A 318 3.28 21.19 4.41
N THR A 319 3.96 22.33 4.30
CA THR A 319 5.44 22.38 4.30
C THR A 319 6.01 21.82 5.61
N ALA A 320 5.44 22.19 6.76
CA ALA A 320 5.86 21.69 8.06
C ALA A 320 5.72 20.17 8.15
N PHE A 321 4.56 19.64 7.75
CA PHE A 321 4.31 18.21 7.74
C PHE A 321 5.31 17.46 6.86
N LEU A 322 5.61 17.97 5.66
CA LEU A 322 6.56 17.33 4.76
C LEU A 322 7.99 17.37 5.32
N VAL A 323 8.45 18.51 5.84
CA VAL A 323 9.77 18.62 6.48
C VAL A 323 9.85 17.73 7.71
N GLY A 324 8.82 17.71 8.57
CA GLY A 324 8.74 16.81 9.72
C GLY A 324 8.77 15.33 9.31
N SER A 325 8.11 14.99 8.21
CA SER A 325 8.16 13.64 7.62
C SER A 325 9.57 13.28 7.14
N MET A 326 10.34 14.23 6.57
CA MET A 326 11.75 14.02 6.23
C MET A 326 12.61 13.78 7.48
N VAL A 327 12.38 14.52 8.57
CA VAL A 327 13.08 14.29 9.84
C VAL A 327 12.74 12.91 10.42
N PHE A 328 11.48 12.49 10.34
CA PHE A 328 11.06 11.14 10.73
C PHE A 328 11.75 10.07 9.89
N VAL A 329 11.81 10.23 8.56
CA VAL A 329 12.51 9.29 7.66
C VAL A 329 14.00 9.25 7.98
N ASP A 330 14.64 10.40 8.23
CA ASP A 330 16.03 10.47 8.65
C ASP A 330 16.26 9.72 9.98
N LYS A 331 15.31 9.82 10.93
CA LYS A 331 15.36 9.05 12.17
C LYS A 331 15.30 7.54 11.92
N VAL A 332 14.41 7.08 11.06
CA VAL A 332 14.31 5.66 10.68
C VAL A 332 15.62 5.19 10.00
N MET A 333 16.17 5.99 9.08
CA MET A 333 17.44 5.70 8.42
C MET A 333 18.61 5.66 9.40
N SER A 334 18.62 6.52 10.42
CA SER A 334 19.70 6.55 11.44
C SER A 334 19.84 5.25 12.24
N VAL A 335 18.78 4.44 12.29
CA VAL A 335 18.74 3.16 13.03
C VAL A 335 19.17 1.99 12.13
N TRP A 336 19.31 2.21 10.82
CA TRP A 336 19.72 1.20 9.85
C TRP A 336 21.00 0.45 10.24
N PRO A 337 22.10 1.09 10.70
CA PRO A 337 23.31 0.35 11.05
C PRO A 337 23.11 -0.61 12.23
N ALA A 338 22.26 -0.24 13.19
CA ALA A 338 21.92 -1.09 14.33
C ALA A 338 21.03 -2.27 13.92
N TYR A 339 20.13 -2.05 12.96
CA TYR A 339 19.30 -3.11 12.39
C TYR A 339 20.11 -4.07 11.51
N PHE A 340 20.93 -3.55 10.59
CA PHE A 340 21.77 -4.33 9.69
C PHE A 340 22.77 -5.23 10.44
N GLY A 341 23.39 -4.69 11.49
CA GLY A 341 24.36 -5.41 12.33
C GLY A 341 23.74 -6.32 13.39
N ALA A 342 22.41 -6.37 13.51
CA ALA A 342 21.76 -7.22 14.51
C ALA A 342 22.02 -8.72 14.21
N PRO A 343 22.37 -9.54 15.22
CA PRO A 343 22.65 -10.97 15.01
C PRO A 343 21.52 -11.73 14.33
N ALA A 344 20.27 -11.35 14.59
CA ALA A 344 19.09 -11.96 14.00
C ALA A 344 18.93 -11.65 12.48
N ILE A 345 19.47 -10.51 12.01
CA ILE A 345 19.40 -10.09 10.61
C ILE A 345 20.56 -10.65 9.79
N ASN A 346 21.72 -10.85 10.42
CA ASN A 346 22.89 -11.50 9.81
C ASN A 346 23.30 -10.87 8.45
N GLY A 347 23.27 -9.54 8.38
CA GLY A 347 23.64 -8.78 7.18
C GLY A 347 22.67 -8.94 5.99
N ARG A 348 21.43 -9.37 6.21
CA ARG A 348 20.38 -9.49 5.18
C ARG A 348 19.10 -8.73 5.60
N PRO A 349 19.14 -7.39 5.57
CA PRO A 349 18.08 -6.54 6.14
C PRO A 349 16.76 -6.60 5.39
N ILE A 350 16.75 -6.98 4.11
CA ILE A 350 15.51 -7.13 3.34
C ILE A 350 15.06 -8.60 3.41
N PRO A 351 14.03 -8.91 4.21
CA PRO A 351 13.59 -10.28 4.40
C PRO A 351 12.90 -10.81 3.15
N THR A 352 12.98 -12.12 2.96
CA THR A 352 12.30 -12.83 1.86
C THR A 352 11.06 -13.59 2.32
N ILE A 353 10.89 -13.73 3.64
CA ILE A 353 9.84 -14.51 4.28
C ILE A 353 9.39 -13.87 5.60
N GLY A 354 8.16 -14.13 6.02
CA GLY A 354 7.64 -13.75 7.34
C GLY A 354 7.05 -12.35 7.41
N ASN A 355 6.66 -11.93 8.61
CA ASN A 355 6.11 -10.59 8.91
C ASN A 355 6.97 -9.78 9.91
N SER A 356 7.94 -10.42 10.56
CA SER A 356 8.88 -9.82 11.51
C SER A 356 10.05 -10.78 11.73
N THR A 357 11.19 -10.25 12.15
CA THR A 357 12.36 -11.04 12.53
C THR A 357 12.22 -11.52 13.99
N PRO A 358 12.17 -12.85 14.24
CA PRO A 358 12.09 -13.38 15.60
C PRO A 358 13.32 -12.99 16.42
N ASN A 359 13.13 -12.63 17.69
CA ASN A 359 14.20 -12.32 18.65
C ASN A 359 15.17 -11.20 18.22
N LEU A 360 14.73 -10.27 17.37
CA LEU A 360 15.55 -9.13 16.92
C LEU A 360 16.01 -8.22 18.06
N GLY A 361 15.15 -8.03 19.08
CA GLY A 361 15.35 -7.02 20.12
C GLY A 361 15.36 -5.60 19.56
N GLY A 362 16.01 -4.67 20.26
CA GLY A 362 16.14 -3.28 19.84
C GLY A 362 15.00 -2.36 20.30
N ASN A 363 15.15 -1.06 20.03
CA ASN A 363 14.16 -0.05 20.38
C ASN A 363 12.98 -0.05 19.36
N PHE A 364 11.97 0.76 19.65
CA PHE A 364 10.80 0.96 18.79
C PHE A 364 11.15 1.19 17.31
N TRP A 365 12.17 2.00 17.02
CA TRP A 365 12.57 2.30 15.64
C TRP A 365 13.17 1.11 14.90
N VAL A 366 13.92 0.23 15.59
CA VAL A 366 14.43 -1.02 15.00
C VAL A 366 13.25 -1.92 14.60
N GLN A 367 12.27 -2.07 15.49
CA GLN A 367 11.08 -2.89 15.23
C GLN A 367 10.21 -2.33 14.10
N VAL A 368 10.06 -1.00 14.07
CA VAL A 368 9.34 -0.32 12.98
C VAL A 368 10.03 -0.55 11.64
N LEU A 369 11.36 -0.41 11.59
CA LEU A 369 12.14 -0.69 10.39
C LEU A 369 12.00 -2.15 9.94
N ASP A 370 12.09 -3.11 10.87
CA ASP A 370 11.88 -4.54 10.61
C ASP A 370 10.50 -4.80 9.98
N GLN A 371 9.42 -4.29 10.58
CA GLN A 371 8.06 -4.46 10.04
C GLN A 371 7.91 -3.86 8.64
N TYR A 372 8.49 -2.68 8.39
CA TYR A 372 8.43 -2.05 7.06
C TYR A 372 9.21 -2.84 6.01
N THR A 373 10.38 -3.39 6.33
CA THR A 373 11.15 -4.20 5.38
C THR A 373 10.42 -5.50 5.01
N HIS A 374 9.71 -6.12 5.96
CA HIS A 374 8.83 -7.28 5.69
C HIS A 374 7.60 -6.94 4.83
N LEU A 375 7.10 -5.70 4.92
CA LEU A 375 5.96 -5.23 4.14
C LEU A 375 6.32 -4.74 2.73
N LEU A 376 7.56 -4.29 2.53
CA LEU A 376 7.98 -3.55 1.34
C LEU A 376 7.75 -4.33 0.04
N LEU A 377 8.33 -5.52 -0.09
CA LEU A 377 8.24 -6.30 -1.34
C LEU A 377 6.84 -6.86 -1.63
N PRO A 378 6.12 -7.44 -0.65
CA PRO A 378 4.72 -7.83 -0.84
C PRO A 378 3.82 -6.67 -1.28
N THR A 379 4.02 -5.49 -0.68
CA THR A 379 3.23 -4.31 -1.03
C THR A 379 3.55 -3.83 -2.44
N ILE A 380 4.83 -3.77 -2.83
CA ILE A 380 5.22 -3.41 -4.20
C ILE A 380 4.62 -4.39 -5.22
N ALA A 381 4.64 -5.70 -4.93
CA ALA A 381 4.05 -6.71 -5.82
C ALA A 381 2.57 -6.42 -6.10
N LEU A 382 1.78 -6.16 -5.05
CA LEU A 382 0.35 -5.84 -5.19
C LEU A 382 0.09 -4.46 -5.78
N VAL A 383 0.94 -3.47 -5.51
CA VAL A 383 0.85 -2.13 -6.10
C VAL A 383 1.05 -2.21 -7.60
N LEU A 384 2.07 -2.93 -8.08
CA LEU A 384 2.37 -3.04 -9.51
C LEU A 384 1.22 -3.64 -10.31
N ILE A 385 0.54 -4.65 -9.74
CA ILE A 385 -0.62 -5.30 -10.38
C ILE A 385 -1.78 -4.30 -10.53
N GLN A 386 -2.11 -3.57 -9.47
CA GLN A 386 -3.22 -2.61 -9.48
C GLN A 386 -2.91 -1.32 -10.24
N PHE A 387 -1.64 -0.90 -10.23
CA PHE A 387 -1.19 0.36 -10.82
C PHE A 387 -1.60 0.47 -12.29
N ALA A 388 -1.48 -0.63 -13.04
CA ALA A 388 -1.90 -0.67 -14.45
C ALA A 388 -3.40 -0.44 -14.63
N GLY A 389 -4.23 -1.08 -13.79
CA GLY A 389 -5.68 -0.90 -13.76
C GLY A 389 -6.05 0.55 -13.47
N TYR A 390 -5.60 1.10 -12.35
CA TYR A 390 -5.91 2.48 -11.97
C TYR A 390 -5.41 3.50 -12.98
N THR A 391 -4.21 3.31 -13.54
CA THR A 391 -3.69 4.20 -14.59
C THR A 391 -4.61 4.23 -15.81
N ARG A 392 -5.04 3.06 -16.28
CA ARG A 392 -5.94 2.94 -17.44
C ARG A 392 -7.32 3.55 -17.17
N TYR A 393 -7.94 3.20 -16.04
CA TYR A 393 -9.28 3.71 -15.68
C TYR A 393 -9.27 5.22 -15.45
N SER A 394 -8.27 5.73 -14.73
CA SER A 394 -8.15 7.17 -14.46
C SER A 394 -7.91 7.97 -15.72
N ARG A 395 -7.09 7.44 -16.64
CA ARG A 395 -6.87 8.05 -17.95
C ARG A 395 -8.16 8.12 -18.76
N ALA A 396 -8.89 7.00 -18.87
CA ALA A 396 -10.14 6.93 -19.63
C ALA A 396 -11.19 7.90 -19.07
N SER A 397 -11.40 7.87 -17.75
CA SER A 397 -12.34 8.77 -17.06
C SER A 397 -11.96 10.24 -17.25
N MET A 398 -10.67 10.58 -17.18
CA MET A 398 -10.22 11.96 -17.39
C MET A 398 -10.44 12.44 -18.83
N LEU A 399 -10.19 11.60 -19.84
CA LEU A 399 -10.48 11.96 -21.22
C LEU A 399 -11.98 12.20 -21.45
N GLU A 400 -12.83 11.33 -20.89
CA GLU A 400 -14.28 11.48 -20.96
C GLU A 400 -14.74 12.78 -20.29
N VAL A 401 -14.32 13.02 -19.05
CA VAL A 401 -14.69 14.21 -18.27
C VAL A 401 -14.24 15.49 -18.97
N MET A 402 -13.01 15.52 -19.50
CA MET A 402 -12.48 16.70 -20.18
C MET A 402 -13.19 17.00 -21.51
N SER A 403 -13.97 16.06 -22.06
CA SER A 403 -14.79 16.26 -23.25
C SER A 403 -16.19 16.83 -22.96
N GLN A 404 -16.61 16.89 -21.69
CA GLN A 404 -17.95 17.30 -21.27
C GLN A 404 -18.22 18.81 -21.47
N ASP A 405 -19.48 19.18 -21.71
CA ASP A 405 -19.87 20.57 -22.02
C ASP A 405 -19.58 21.54 -20.86
N TYR A 406 -19.71 21.11 -19.60
CA TYR A 406 -19.40 21.98 -18.46
C TYR A 406 -17.91 22.35 -18.38
N ILE A 407 -17.01 21.52 -18.91
CA ILE A 407 -15.57 21.84 -19.03
C ILE A 407 -15.37 22.91 -20.11
N ARG A 408 -16.08 22.79 -21.24
CA ARG A 408 -16.07 23.81 -22.31
C ARG A 408 -16.60 25.14 -21.80
N THR A 409 -17.69 25.14 -21.03
CA THR A 409 -18.23 26.35 -20.38
C THR A 409 -17.22 26.95 -19.39
N ALA A 410 -16.53 26.13 -18.59
CA ALA A 410 -15.51 26.61 -17.65
C ALA A 410 -14.35 27.30 -18.37
N ARG A 411 -13.90 26.74 -19.51
CA ARG A 411 -12.89 27.37 -20.38
C ARG A 411 -13.41 28.64 -21.04
N ALA A 412 -14.64 28.65 -21.53
CA ALA A 412 -15.28 29.82 -22.15
C ALA A 412 -15.44 31.00 -21.15
N LYS A 413 -15.60 30.70 -19.86
CA LYS A 413 -15.59 31.70 -18.77
C LYS A 413 -14.19 32.26 -18.45
N GLY A 414 -13.14 31.83 -19.16
CA GLY A 414 -11.77 32.31 -18.98
C GLY A 414 -11.04 31.75 -17.75
N LEU A 415 -11.54 30.65 -17.14
CA LEU A 415 -10.84 30.01 -16.03
C LEU A 415 -9.50 29.44 -16.49
N PRO A 416 -8.42 29.56 -15.70
CA PRO A 416 -7.13 29.00 -16.07
C PRO A 416 -7.22 27.47 -16.12
N GLU A 417 -6.49 26.86 -17.07
CA GLU A 417 -6.54 25.41 -17.31
C GLU A 417 -6.29 24.59 -16.03
N ARG A 418 -5.43 25.09 -15.14
CA ARG A 418 -5.19 24.48 -13.84
C ARG A 418 -6.44 24.37 -12.97
N THR A 419 -7.29 25.40 -12.95
CA THR A 419 -8.56 25.38 -12.21
C THR A 419 -9.56 24.48 -12.91
N VAL A 420 -9.61 24.50 -14.25
CA VAL A 420 -10.45 23.59 -15.03
C VAL A 420 -10.11 22.14 -14.70
N VAL A 421 -8.83 21.78 -14.75
CA VAL A 421 -8.34 20.42 -14.45
C VAL A 421 -8.56 20.04 -12.99
N MET A 422 -8.05 20.81 -12.01
CA MET A 422 -8.06 20.37 -10.61
C MET A 422 -9.44 20.48 -9.95
N ARG A 423 -10.23 21.51 -10.31
CA ARG A 423 -11.51 21.78 -9.65
C ARG A 423 -12.69 21.15 -10.38
N HIS A 424 -12.67 21.14 -11.71
CA HIS A 424 -13.79 20.68 -12.53
C HIS A 424 -13.55 19.30 -13.17
N GLY A 425 -12.30 18.98 -13.54
CA GLY A 425 -11.94 17.67 -14.09
C GLY A 425 -11.73 16.61 -13.02
N PHE A 426 -10.63 16.73 -12.27
CA PHE A 426 -10.13 15.76 -11.29
C PHE A 426 -11.20 15.30 -10.29
N ARG A 427 -11.98 16.23 -9.73
CA ARG A 427 -13.03 15.87 -8.77
C ARG A 427 -14.10 14.97 -9.38
N ASN A 428 -14.46 15.19 -10.64
CA ASN A 428 -15.48 14.43 -11.33
C ASN A 428 -14.93 13.09 -11.86
N THR A 429 -13.64 13.00 -12.16
CA THR A 429 -13.00 11.71 -12.51
C THR A 429 -12.87 10.74 -11.36
N LEU A 430 -12.94 11.23 -10.11
CA LEU A 430 -12.92 10.36 -8.94
C LEU A 430 -14.24 9.58 -8.77
N ILE A 431 -15.34 10.00 -9.41
CA ILE A 431 -16.65 9.34 -9.25
C ILE A 431 -16.60 7.91 -9.80
N PRO A 432 -16.17 7.65 -11.05
CA PRO A 432 -16.06 6.28 -11.54
C PRO A 432 -14.99 5.46 -10.80
N LEU A 433 -13.89 6.11 -10.38
CA LEU A 433 -12.81 5.44 -9.65
C LEU A 433 -13.27 4.94 -8.28
N ALA A 434 -14.13 5.70 -7.59
CA ALA A 434 -14.70 5.30 -6.31
C ALA A 434 -15.53 4.00 -6.39
N THR A 435 -16.10 3.70 -7.55
CA THR A 435 -16.85 2.45 -7.77
C THR A 435 -15.93 1.25 -8.01
N ILE A 436 -14.71 1.47 -8.52
CA ILE A 436 -13.77 0.41 -8.87
C ILE A 436 -12.96 -0.03 -7.65
N VAL A 437 -12.53 0.91 -6.80
CA VAL A 437 -11.71 0.61 -5.60
C VAL A 437 -12.25 -0.55 -4.75
N PRO A 438 -13.56 -0.63 -4.44
CA PRO A 438 -14.12 -1.71 -3.63
C PRO A 438 -14.07 -3.08 -4.31
N ILE A 439 -14.31 -3.12 -5.63
CA ILE A 439 -14.20 -4.36 -6.43
C ILE A 439 -12.74 -4.85 -6.42
N ASP A 440 -11.79 -3.92 -6.55
CA ASP A 440 -10.37 -4.23 -6.51
C ASP A 440 -9.92 -4.72 -5.14
N VAL A 441 -10.42 -4.13 -4.04
CA VAL A 441 -10.13 -4.60 -2.68
C VAL A 441 -10.57 -6.06 -2.49
N ILE A 442 -11.74 -6.44 -3.01
CA ILE A 442 -12.23 -7.83 -2.96
C ILE A 442 -11.33 -8.74 -3.80
N THR A 443 -10.98 -8.31 -5.01
CA THR A 443 -10.11 -9.06 -5.92
C THR A 443 -8.70 -9.25 -5.32
N LEU A 444 -8.20 -8.24 -4.61
CA LEU A 444 -6.91 -8.29 -3.91
C LEU A 444 -6.91 -9.25 -2.75
N LEU A 445 -8.00 -9.41 -2.01
CA LEU A 445 -8.05 -10.42 -0.94
C LEU A 445 -7.79 -11.82 -1.53
N GLY A 446 -8.30 -12.12 -2.73
CA GLY A 446 -7.97 -13.33 -3.46
C GLY A 446 -6.53 -13.36 -3.99
N GLY A 447 -6.03 -12.27 -4.56
CA GLY A 447 -4.65 -12.16 -5.06
C GLY A 447 -3.58 -12.16 -3.96
N ALA A 448 -3.93 -11.72 -2.76
CA ALA A 448 -3.06 -11.69 -1.59
C ALA A 448 -2.62 -13.09 -1.18
N ILE A 449 -3.45 -14.12 -1.40
CA ILE A 449 -3.10 -15.54 -1.13
C ILE A 449 -1.78 -15.91 -1.81
N ILE A 450 -1.62 -15.54 -3.08
CA ILE A 450 -0.41 -15.84 -3.86
C ILE A 450 0.79 -15.08 -3.28
N THR A 451 0.61 -13.80 -2.97
CA THR A 451 1.68 -12.95 -2.45
C THR A 451 2.12 -13.42 -1.06
N GLU A 452 1.17 -13.72 -0.16
CA GLU A 452 1.41 -14.27 1.16
C GLU A 452 2.14 -15.61 1.09
N LYS A 453 1.79 -16.47 0.13
CA LYS A 453 2.50 -17.74 -0.10
C LYS A 453 3.95 -17.52 -0.55
N VAL A 454 4.19 -16.66 -1.54
CA VAL A 454 5.54 -16.41 -2.09
C VAL A 454 6.48 -15.82 -1.04
N PHE A 455 5.97 -14.90 -0.23
CA PHE A 455 6.70 -14.24 0.86
C PHE A 455 6.49 -14.92 2.22
N ALA A 456 5.90 -16.13 2.27
CA ALA A 456 5.60 -16.89 3.50
C ALA A 456 5.11 -16.01 4.66
N ARG A 457 4.23 -15.04 4.37
CA ARG A 457 3.73 -14.07 5.34
C ARG A 457 2.51 -14.68 6.03
N PRO A 458 2.44 -14.67 7.37
CA PRO A 458 1.30 -15.21 8.11
C PRO A 458 0.07 -14.32 7.92
N GLY A 459 -0.64 -14.53 6.82
CA GLY A 459 -1.89 -13.86 6.47
C GLY A 459 -3.02 -14.88 6.31
N MET A 460 -4.22 -14.34 6.09
CA MET A 460 -5.46 -15.11 5.95
C MET A 460 -5.41 -16.09 4.79
N GLY A 461 -4.81 -15.71 3.67
CA GLY A 461 -4.70 -16.56 2.48
C GLY A 461 -3.75 -17.72 2.70
N LEU A 462 -2.60 -17.48 3.34
CA LEU A 462 -1.68 -18.55 3.72
C LEU A 462 -2.31 -19.51 4.75
N LEU A 463 -3.04 -18.97 5.73
CA LEU A 463 -3.80 -19.77 6.70
C LEU A 463 -4.80 -20.68 5.99
N PHE A 464 -5.59 -20.13 5.06
CA PHE A 464 -6.55 -20.87 4.26
C PHE A 464 -5.91 -21.99 3.46
N LEU A 465 -4.80 -21.72 2.77
CA LEU A 465 -4.07 -22.74 2.00
C LEU A 465 -3.54 -23.87 2.89
N ASN A 466 -2.96 -23.52 4.04
CA ASN A 466 -2.45 -24.52 4.98
C ASN A 466 -3.58 -25.37 5.55
N ALA A 467 -4.70 -24.75 5.95
CA ALA A 467 -5.86 -25.46 6.49
C ALA A 467 -6.51 -26.38 5.45
N LEU A 468 -6.62 -25.94 4.18
CA LEU A 468 -7.06 -26.80 3.08
C LEU A 468 -6.16 -28.03 2.91
N GLN A 469 -4.85 -27.86 2.92
CA GLN A 469 -3.88 -28.95 2.76
C GLN A 469 -3.83 -29.90 3.97
N ARG A 470 -4.13 -29.39 5.17
CA ARG A 470 -4.22 -30.16 6.41
C ARG A 470 -5.58 -30.81 6.63
N GLY A 471 -6.55 -30.47 5.80
CA GLY A 471 -7.92 -30.94 5.93
C GLY A 471 -8.63 -30.42 7.17
N GLU A 472 -8.46 -29.14 7.49
CA GLU A 472 -9.11 -28.47 8.62
C GLU A 472 -10.29 -27.62 8.10
N ILE A 473 -11.53 -28.05 8.37
CA ILE A 473 -12.73 -27.36 7.88
C ILE A 473 -12.95 -26.02 8.61
N ASP A 474 -12.84 -26.00 9.94
CA ASP A 474 -13.14 -24.82 10.75
C ASP A 474 -12.33 -23.57 10.36
N PRO A 475 -10.97 -23.62 10.24
CA PRO A 475 -10.20 -22.46 9.82
C PRO A 475 -10.52 -22.01 8.38
N VAL A 476 -10.83 -22.96 7.48
CA VAL A 476 -11.21 -22.67 6.09
C VAL A 476 -12.53 -21.92 6.05
N MET A 477 -13.52 -22.38 6.80
CA MET A 477 -14.83 -21.75 6.86
C MET A 477 -14.77 -20.38 7.52
N ALA A 478 -13.99 -20.24 8.59
CA ALA A 478 -13.80 -18.95 9.26
C ALA A 478 -13.11 -17.93 8.34
N TYR A 479 -12.11 -18.35 7.55
CA TYR A 479 -11.53 -17.52 6.48
C TYR A 479 -12.59 -17.05 5.48
N LEU A 480 -13.43 -17.96 4.98
CA LEU A 480 -14.46 -17.63 3.99
C LEU A 480 -15.47 -16.62 4.53
N VAL A 481 -15.94 -16.79 5.76
CA VAL A 481 -16.86 -15.84 6.39
C VAL A 481 -16.22 -14.46 6.52
N ILE A 482 -14.96 -14.40 6.96
CA ILE A 482 -14.27 -13.11 7.11
C ILE A 482 -14.08 -12.42 5.76
N VAL A 483 -13.65 -13.14 4.73
CA VAL A 483 -13.49 -12.55 3.39
C VAL A 483 -14.84 -12.09 2.83
N ALA A 484 -15.91 -12.88 3.02
CA ALA A 484 -17.26 -12.50 2.62
C ALA A 484 -17.77 -11.26 3.40
N ALA A 485 -17.54 -11.20 4.71
CA ALA A 485 -17.88 -10.05 5.54
C ALA A 485 -17.11 -8.80 5.13
N LEU A 486 -15.80 -8.91 4.89
CA LEU A 486 -14.97 -7.82 4.37
C LEU A 486 -15.45 -7.34 3.00
N ALA A 487 -15.87 -8.26 2.12
CA ALA A 487 -16.44 -7.91 0.83
C ALA A 487 -17.78 -7.16 0.95
N ILE A 488 -18.66 -7.57 1.88
CA ILE A 488 -19.90 -6.86 2.18
C ILE A 488 -19.59 -5.45 2.72
N ILE A 489 -18.64 -5.34 3.65
CA ILE A 489 -18.19 -4.05 4.19
C ILE A 489 -17.63 -3.16 3.08
N ALA A 490 -16.75 -3.68 2.22
CA ALA A 490 -16.19 -2.95 1.09
C ALA A 490 -17.30 -2.44 0.14
N ASN A 491 -18.31 -3.27 -0.16
CA ASN A 491 -19.45 -2.90 -0.97
C ASN A 491 -20.36 -1.84 -0.33
N ILE A 492 -20.50 -1.83 1.00
CA ILE A 492 -21.24 -0.78 1.71
C ILE A 492 -20.44 0.52 1.68
N VAL A 493 -19.14 0.45 1.94
CA VAL A 493 -18.22 1.59 1.83
C VAL A 493 -18.27 2.19 0.41
N ALA A 494 -18.34 1.35 -0.62
CA ALA A 494 -18.54 1.76 -2.01
C ALA A 494 -19.73 2.70 -2.18
N ASP A 495 -20.90 2.26 -1.70
CA ASP A 495 -22.13 3.02 -1.84
C ASP A 495 -22.09 4.33 -1.07
N LEU A 496 -21.49 4.31 0.13
CA LEU A 496 -21.33 5.51 0.94
C LEU A 496 -20.43 6.53 0.25
N ILE A 497 -19.32 6.08 -0.35
CA ILE A 497 -18.44 6.95 -1.13
C ILE A 497 -19.20 7.50 -2.35
N TYR A 498 -19.94 6.65 -3.06
CA TYR A 498 -20.73 7.05 -4.23
C TYR A 498 -21.81 8.09 -3.85
N ALA A 499 -22.56 7.86 -2.77
CA ALA A 499 -23.56 8.80 -2.24
C ALA A 499 -22.96 10.12 -1.70
N ALA A 500 -21.71 10.09 -1.24
CA ALA A 500 -20.99 11.28 -0.81
C ALA A 500 -20.44 12.08 -2.01
N LEU A 501 -20.02 11.40 -3.08
CA LEU A 501 -19.42 12.00 -4.27
C LEU A 501 -20.45 12.53 -5.28
N ASP A 502 -21.60 11.87 -5.43
CA ASP A 502 -22.68 12.32 -6.30
C ASP A 502 -23.87 12.91 -5.49
N PRO A 503 -24.03 14.25 -5.47
CA PRO A 503 -25.13 14.91 -4.77
C PRO A 503 -26.51 14.58 -5.35
N ARG A 504 -26.61 14.08 -6.60
CA ARG A 504 -27.89 13.82 -7.27
C ARG A 504 -28.65 12.66 -6.66
N ILE A 505 -27.93 11.72 -6.04
CA ILE A 505 -28.49 10.53 -5.38
C ILE A 505 -29.20 10.92 -4.07
N ARG A 506 -28.80 12.03 -3.45
CA ARG A 506 -29.41 12.53 -2.20
C ARG A 506 -30.85 13.02 -2.39
N VAL A 507 -31.26 13.30 -3.63
CA VAL A 507 -32.58 13.88 -3.94
C VAL A 507 -33.71 12.82 -3.97
N ASN A 508 -33.36 11.53 -4.02
CA ASN A 508 -34.31 10.42 -4.13
C ASN A 508 -34.25 9.42 -2.93
N ALA A 509 -33.69 9.82 -1.79
CA ALA A 509 -33.29 8.91 -0.69
C ALA A 509 -34.03 9.10 0.64
#